data_AF-A0A954TUH5-F1
#
_entry.id   AF-A0A954TUH5-F1
#
_cell.length_a   1.000
_cell.length_b   1.000
_cell.length_c   1.000
_cell.angle_alpha   90.00
_cell.angle_beta   90.00
_cell.angle_gamma   90.00
#
_symmetry.space_group_name_H-M   'P 1'
#
loop_
_entity.id
_entity.type
_entity.pdbx_description
1 polymer ?
#
loop_
_entity_poly.entity_id
_entity_poly.type
_entity_poly.pdbx_seq_one_letter_code
_entity_poly.pdbx_strand_id
1 'polypeptide(L)'
;MSRIYCVTLAMLGLLLANSALGQRAGSGIREDRTQARVAASVAGLKSDLRDARRLLNGIDDRQLREQLELLLSRAALKAEDLEELLGGLPRGAEKLPMSDADFAKLLANLKEQSFDEQKLEFVKTFVKGRPLNCDQASKLLKTFSFDDDRIAAAVIVHPGLVDSENFFEVLKIF
;
A
#
# COMPACT_ATOMS: atom_id res chain seq x y z
N MET A 1 -35.82 -38.06 5.58
CA MET A 1 -34.51 -38.23 6.24
C MET A 1 -33.42 -37.97 5.18
N SER A 2 -33.19 -36.81 4.58
CA SER A 2 -33.01 -35.41 5.01
C SER A 2 -31.84 -35.15 5.97
N ARG A 3 -30.74 -34.64 5.36
CA ARG A 3 -29.88 -33.54 5.84
C ARG A 3 -28.81 -33.82 6.90
N ILE A 4 -27.97 -34.84 6.76
CA ILE A 4 -26.79 -35.00 7.65
C ILE A 4 -25.43 -35.10 6.92
N TYR A 5 -25.39 -35.41 5.62
CA TYR A 5 -24.10 -35.62 4.92
C TYR A 5 -23.43 -34.37 4.31
N CYS A 6 -23.96 -33.16 4.51
CA CYS A 6 -23.43 -31.95 3.86
C CYS A 6 -22.52 -31.09 4.77
N VAL A 7 -22.43 -31.40 6.07
CA VAL A 7 -21.78 -30.49 7.04
C VAL A 7 -20.34 -30.90 7.39
N THR A 8 -19.89 -32.11 7.04
CA THR A 8 -18.57 -32.60 7.44
C THR A 8 -17.44 -32.32 6.42
N LEU A 9 -17.75 -31.83 5.22
CA LEU A 9 -16.73 -31.56 4.18
C LEU A 9 -16.22 -30.11 4.14
N ALA A 10 -16.75 -29.21 4.99
CA ALA A 10 -16.34 -27.81 5.05
C ALA A 10 -15.39 -27.48 6.22
N MET A 11 -14.98 -28.47 7.01
CA MET A 11 -14.11 -28.31 8.19
C MET A 11 -12.62 -28.59 7.93
N LEU A 12 -12.18 -28.65 6.66
CA LEU A 12 -10.79 -28.91 6.29
C LEU A 12 -10.15 -27.82 5.40
N GLY A 13 -10.64 -26.58 5.48
CA GLY A 13 -10.13 -25.44 4.70
C GLY A 13 -9.74 -24.21 5.52
N LEU A 14 -9.70 -24.31 6.85
CA LEU A 14 -9.61 -23.17 7.75
C LEU A 14 -8.33 -23.15 8.60
N LEU A 15 -7.19 -23.50 7.99
CA LEU A 15 -5.89 -23.51 8.69
C LEU A 15 -4.75 -22.81 7.95
N LEU A 16 -5.02 -22.06 6.86
CA LEU A 16 -3.99 -21.26 6.17
C LEU A 16 -4.51 -19.88 5.77
N ALA A 17 -4.84 -19.03 6.74
CA ALA A 17 -4.90 -17.58 6.49
C ALA A 17 -4.80 -16.74 7.77
N ASN A 18 -4.22 -17.28 8.85
CA ASN A 18 -4.05 -16.53 10.09
C ASN A 18 -2.66 -15.86 10.11
N SER A 19 -2.46 -14.86 9.26
CA SER A 19 -1.30 -13.96 9.32
C SER A 19 -1.43 -12.80 8.33
N ALA A 20 -2.39 -11.88 8.56
CA ALA A 20 -2.38 -10.59 7.86
C ALA A 20 -3.11 -9.45 8.60
N LEU A 21 -3.40 -9.60 9.89
CA LEU A 21 -3.89 -8.49 10.71
C LEU A 21 -2.71 -7.84 11.42
N GLY A 22 -2.15 -6.84 10.75
CA GLY A 22 -1.17 -5.96 11.33
C GLY A 22 -0.69 -4.93 10.33
N GLN A 23 -1.00 -3.66 10.61
CA GLN A 23 -0.42 -2.45 10.03
C GLN A 23 -1.12 -1.89 8.78
N ARG A 24 -1.94 -0.86 8.96
CA ARG A 24 -2.13 0.18 7.93
C ARG A 24 -2.63 1.50 8.50
N ALA A 25 -1.88 2.04 9.46
CA ALA A 25 -1.88 3.46 9.83
C ALA A 25 -0.51 4.11 9.48
N GLY A 26 0.19 3.56 8.49
CA GLY A 26 1.60 3.86 8.31
C GLY A 26 2.13 3.80 6.90
N SER A 27 1.31 3.85 5.84
CA SER A 27 1.85 3.75 4.46
C SER A 27 2.64 4.99 4.04
N GLY A 28 2.14 6.21 4.24
CA GLY A 28 2.88 7.43 3.85
C GLY A 28 4.16 7.65 4.67
N ILE A 29 4.07 7.53 6.01
CA ILE A 29 5.23 7.62 6.90
C ILE A 29 6.18 6.40 6.73
N ARG A 30 5.68 5.19 6.41
CA ARG A 30 6.57 4.05 6.08
C ARG A 30 7.24 4.24 4.75
N GLU A 31 6.54 4.71 3.72
CA GLU A 31 7.08 4.83 2.36
C GLU A 31 8.18 5.89 2.33
N ASP A 32 7.96 7.03 2.99
CA ASP A 32 8.96 8.07 3.20
C ASP A 32 10.12 7.56 4.08
N ARG A 33 9.84 6.83 5.17
CA ARG A 33 10.91 6.17 5.96
C ARG A 33 11.66 5.10 5.18
N THR A 34 11.02 4.37 4.29
CA THR A 34 11.67 3.35 3.45
C THR A 34 12.51 4.00 2.37
N GLN A 35 12.04 5.06 1.72
CA GLN A 35 12.84 5.82 0.76
C GLN A 35 14.01 6.52 1.46
N ALA A 36 13.79 7.17 2.60
CA ALA A 36 14.86 7.76 3.40
C ALA A 36 15.89 6.71 3.87
N ARG A 37 15.43 5.50 4.24
CA ARG A 37 16.32 4.38 4.62
C ARG A 37 17.08 3.83 3.43
N VAL A 38 16.46 3.72 2.26
CA VAL A 38 17.11 3.28 1.02
C VAL A 38 18.14 4.33 0.57
N ALA A 39 17.78 5.61 0.54
CA ALA A 39 18.71 6.71 0.24
C ALA A 39 19.90 6.75 1.22
N ALA A 40 19.65 6.60 2.53
CA ALA A 40 20.71 6.51 3.52
C ALA A 40 21.60 5.28 3.32
N SER A 41 21.03 4.15 2.89
CA SER A 41 21.79 2.93 2.58
C SER A 41 22.68 3.10 1.34
N VAL A 42 22.20 3.79 0.30
CA VAL A 42 22.99 4.07 -0.90
C VAL A 42 24.10 5.10 -0.60
N ALA A 43 23.80 6.12 0.20
CA ALA A 43 24.81 7.07 0.67
C ALA A 43 25.91 6.39 1.52
N GLY A 44 25.52 5.44 2.38
CA GLY A 44 26.45 4.58 3.12
C GLY A 44 27.35 3.76 2.19
N LEU A 45 26.75 3.07 1.20
CA LEU A 45 27.49 2.30 0.20
C LEU A 45 28.49 3.15 -0.58
N LYS A 46 28.13 4.38 -0.98
CA LYS A 46 29.07 5.32 -1.62
C LYS A 46 30.23 5.69 -0.69
N SER A 47 29.98 5.87 0.60
CA SER A 47 31.04 6.12 1.59
C SER A 47 31.98 4.91 1.69
N ASP A 48 31.44 3.71 1.84
CA ASP A 48 32.20 2.47 1.94
C ASP A 48 33.06 2.24 0.68
N LEU A 49 32.53 2.55 -0.52
CA LEU A 49 33.29 2.48 -1.77
C LEU A 49 34.43 3.50 -1.82
N ARG A 50 34.25 4.71 -1.29
CA ARG A 50 35.33 5.71 -1.17
C ARG A 50 36.41 5.26 -0.18
N ASP A 51 36.01 4.66 0.93
CA ASP A 51 36.96 4.17 1.93
C ASP A 51 37.72 2.93 1.43
N ALA A 52 37.05 2.02 0.71
CA ALA A 52 37.69 0.93 0.00
C ALA A 52 38.75 1.45 -0.99
N ARG A 53 38.44 2.51 -1.74
CA ARG A 53 39.40 3.13 -2.66
C ARG A 53 40.61 3.74 -1.96
N ARG A 54 40.42 4.32 -0.77
CA ARG A 54 41.54 4.80 0.06
C ARG A 54 42.43 3.66 0.53
N LEU A 55 41.84 2.54 0.94
CA LEU A 55 42.58 1.35 1.39
C LEU A 55 43.37 0.68 0.25
N LEU A 56 42.85 0.72 -0.98
CA LEU A 56 43.59 0.23 -2.16
C LEU A 56 44.92 0.96 -2.36
N ASN A 57 45.03 2.23 -1.95
CA ASN A 57 46.27 2.98 -2.07
C ASN A 57 47.41 2.41 -1.20
N GLY A 58 47.11 1.54 -0.24
CA GLY A 58 48.09 0.84 0.60
C GLY A 58 48.48 -0.56 0.11
N ILE A 59 47.96 -1.05 -1.02
CA ILE A 59 48.26 -2.41 -1.53
C ILE A 59 49.50 -2.39 -2.43
N ASP A 60 50.55 -3.11 -2.05
CA ASP A 60 51.81 -3.17 -2.80
C ASP A 60 51.69 -3.89 -4.16
N ASP A 61 50.79 -4.85 -4.27
CA ASP A 61 50.52 -5.56 -5.52
C ASP A 61 49.77 -4.64 -6.51
N ARG A 62 50.51 -4.17 -7.51
CA ARG A 62 50.02 -3.28 -8.57
C ARG A 62 48.88 -3.91 -9.39
N GLN A 63 48.99 -5.18 -9.74
CA GLN A 63 48.01 -5.84 -10.62
C GLN A 63 46.70 -6.05 -9.88
N LEU A 64 46.78 -6.46 -8.60
CA LEU A 64 45.63 -6.57 -7.72
C LEU A 64 44.97 -5.21 -7.47
N ARG A 65 45.77 -4.15 -7.26
CA ARG A 65 45.28 -2.77 -7.08
C ARG A 65 44.53 -2.28 -8.32
N GLU A 66 45.07 -2.46 -9.51
CA GLU A 66 44.43 -2.06 -10.77
C GLU A 66 43.11 -2.80 -11.00
N GLN A 67 43.05 -4.12 -10.72
CA GLN A 67 41.82 -4.89 -10.80
C GLN A 67 40.74 -4.43 -9.81
N LEU A 68 41.13 -4.13 -8.57
CA LEU A 68 40.21 -3.63 -7.55
C LEU A 68 39.72 -2.21 -7.84
N GLU A 69 40.57 -1.32 -8.35
CA GLU A 69 40.18 0.03 -8.79
C GLU A 69 39.11 -0.02 -9.88
N LEU A 70 39.26 -0.94 -10.84
CA LEU A 70 38.26 -1.15 -11.89
C LEU A 70 36.92 -1.63 -11.32
N LEU A 71 36.94 -2.56 -10.36
CA LEU A 71 35.73 -3.07 -9.71
C LEU A 71 35.02 -1.98 -8.90
N LEU A 72 35.77 -1.18 -8.13
CA LEU A 72 35.20 -0.08 -7.35
C LEU A 72 34.61 1.01 -8.23
N SER A 73 35.28 1.35 -9.34
CA SER A 73 34.77 2.34 -10.31
C SER A 73 33.43 1.88 -10.90
N ARG A 74 33.32 0.59 -11.26
CA ARG A 74 32.07 0.00 -11.74
C ARG A 74 30.98 0.00 -10.66
N ALA A 75 31.32 -0.31 -9.42
CA ALA A 75 30.38 -0.32 -8.31
C ALA A 75 29.86 1.09 -7.98
N ALA A 76 30.73 2.11 -8.04
CA ALA A 76 30.36 3.50 -7.80
C ALA A 76 29.36 4.01 -8.86
N LEU A 77 29.63 3.75 -10.14
CA LEU A 77 28.70 4.10 -11.23
C LEU A 77 27.33 3.44 -11.05
N LYS A 78 27.31 2.15 -10.68
CA LYS A 78 26.04 1.44 -10.38
C LYS A 78 25.27 2.03 -9.21
N ALA A 79 25.97 2.53 -8.18
CA ALA A 79 25.33 3.18 -7.05
C ALA A 79 24.74 4.55 -7.44
N GLU A 80 25.37 5.28 -8.36
CA GLU A 80 24.85 6.52 -8.96
C GLU A 80 23.62 6.26 -9.82
N ASP A 81 23.68 5.29 -10.73
CA ASP A 81 22.53 4.87 -11.56
C ASP A 81 21.34 4.45 -10.67
N LEU A 82 21.61 3.78 -9.55
CA LEU A 82 20.58 3.37 -8.61
C LEU A 82 19.91 4.57 -7.92
N GLU A 83 20.66 5.61 -7.56
CA GLU A 83 20.07 6.85 -7.01
C GLU A 83 19.20 7.57 -8.03
N GLU A 84 19.63 7.63 -9.30
CA GLU A 84 18.85 8.23 -10.37
C GLU A 84 17.54 7.48 -10.61
N LEU A 85 17.60 6.15 -10.67
CA LEU A 85 16.41 5.30 -10.74
C LEU A 85 15.50 5.54 -9.54
N LEU A 86 16.04 5.59 -8.32
CA LEU A 86 15.26 5.86 -7.12
C LEU A 86 14.64 7.27 -7.10
N GLY A 87 15.31 8.26 -7.67
CA GLY A 87 14.81 9.63 -7.80
C GLY A 87 13.76 9.81 -8.91
N GLY A 88 13.84 8.99 -9.97
CA GLY A 88 12.93 9.00 -11.12
C GLY A 88 11.75 8.03 -11.03
N LEU A 89 11.77 7.08 -10.08
CA LEU A 89 10.63 6.21 -9.83
C LEU A 89 9.43 7.05 -9.36
N PRO A 90 8.22 6.80 -9.89
CA PRO A 90 7.02 7.47 -9.39
C PRO A 90 6.92 7.21 -7.88
N ARG A 91 6.95 8.30 -7.11
CA ARG A 91 6.70 8.30 -5.65
C ARG A 91 5.48 7.42 -5.44
N GLY A 92 5.67 6.35 -4.66
CA GLY A 92 4.95 5.08 -4.78
C GLY A 92 3.55 5.23 -5.31
N ALA A 93 3.27 4.61 -6.47
CA ALA A 93 1.98 4.58 -7.17
C ALA A 93 0.90 5.24 -6.32
N GLU A 94 0.74 6.57 -6.47
CA GLU A 94 -0.25 7.32 -5.71
C GLU A 94 -1.50 6.46 -5.76
N LYS A 95 -2.00 6.02 -4.59
CA LYS A 95 -3.31 5.40 -4.53
C LYS A 95 -4.26 6.52 -4.93
N LEU A 96 -4.41 6.72 -6.23
CA LEU A 96 -5.35 7.69 -6.75
C LEU A 96 -6.71 7.17 -6.35
N PRO A 97 -7.58 8.03 -5.80
CA PRO A 97 -8.95 7.65 -5.58
C PRO A 97 -9.54 7.17 -6.90
N MET A 98 -10.50 6.25 -6.84
CA MET A 98 -11.13 5.77 -8.06
C MET A 98 -11.63 6.95 -8.90
N SER A 99 -11.60 6.78 -10.21
CA SER A 99 -12.08 7.81 -11.12
C SER A 99 -13.55 8.15 -10.81
N ASP A 100 -13.96 9.40 -11.05
CA ASP A 100 -15.34 9.82 -10.85
C ASP A 100 -16.33 8.98 -11.68
N ALA A 101 -15.92 8.52 -12.86
CA ALA A 101 -16.72 7.64 -13.71
C ALA A 101 -16.95 6.26 -13.07
N ASP A 102 -15.93 5.66 -12.46
CA ASP A 102 -16.07 4.39 -11.77
C ASP A 102 -16.85 4.53 -10.46
N PHE A 103 -16.67 5.65 -9.76
CA PHE A 103 -17.44 5.97 -8.56
C PHE A 103 -18.92 6.17 -8.87
N ALA A 104 -19.25 6.85 -9.97
CA ALA A 104 -20.63 7.04 -10.39
C ALA A 104 -21.33 5.69 -10.67
N LYS A 105 -20.62 4.74 -11.30
CA LYS A 105 -21.13 3.38 -11.53
C LYS A 105 -21.34 2.62 -10.22
N LEU A 106 -20.37 2.68 -9.30
CA LEU A 106 -20.49 2.10 -7.96
C LEU A 106 -21.74 2.63 -7.25
N LEU A 107 -21.93 3.95 -7.28
CA LEU A 107 -23.02 4.63 -6.61
C LEU A 107 -24.39 4.32 -7.23
N ALA A 108 -24.46 4.15 -8.56
CA ALA A 108 -25.66 3.68 -9.24
C ALA A 108 -26.04 2.26 -8.80
N ASN A 109 -25.08 1.32 -8.82
CA ASN A 109 -25.30 -0.07 -8.40
C ASN A 109 -25.71 -0.18 -6.93
N LEU A 110 -25.18 0.69 -6.06
CA LEU A 110 -25.56 0.79 -4.64
C LEU A 110 -27.02 1.25 -4.46
N LYS A 111 -27.47 2.19 -5.29
CA LYS A 111 -28.85 2.69 -5.25
C LYS A 111 -29.88 1.68 -5.77
N GLU A 112 -29.45 0.72 -6.60
CA GLU A 112 -30.31 -0.37 -7.07
C GLU A 112 -30.60 -1.41 -5.98
N GLN A 113 -29.74 -1.51 -4.95
CA GLN A 113 -29.97 -2.42 -3.83
C GLN A 113 -31.09 -1.87 -2.92
N SER A 114 -32.11 -2.69 -2.68
CA SER A 114 -33.29 -2.28 -1.90
C SER A 114 -33.04 -2.25 -0.38
N PHE A 115 -32.08 -3.05 0.11
CA PHE A 115 -31.80 -3.19 1.55
C PHE A 115 -30.37 -2.78 1.89
N ASP A 116 -30.20 -2.13 3.03
CA ASP A 116 -28.90 -1.61 3.50
C ASP A 116 -27.90 -2.75 3.82
N GLU A 117 -28.37 -3.92 4.26
CA GLU A 117 -27.53 -5.12 4.42
C GLU A 117 -26.87 -5.57 3.11
N GLN A 118 -27.61 -5.52 1.99
CA GLN A 118 -27.09 -5.89 0.67
C GLN A 118 -26.08 -4.85 0.17
N LYS A 119 -26.35 -3.56 0.44
CA LYS A 119 -25.41 -2.48 0.16
C LYS A 119 -24.10 -2.65 0.93
N LEU A 120 -24.15 -3.02 2.20
CA LEU A 120 -22.96 -3.27 3.03
C LEU A 120 -22.08 -4.37 2.44
N GLU A 121 -22.69 -5.49 2.05
CA GLU A 121 -21.93 -6.62 1.49
C GLU A 121 -21.32 -6.27 0.12
N PHE A 122 -22.04 -5.49 -0.69
CA PHE A 122 -21.52 -4.96 -1.94
C PHE A 122 -20.31 -4.03 -1.73
N VAL A 123 -20.40 -3.12 -0.75
CA VAL A 123 -19.31 -2.20 -0.40
C VAL A 123 -18.06 -2.95 0.06
N LYS A 124 -18.20 -3.96 0.94
CA LYS A 124 -17.07 -4.79 1.38
C LYS A 124 -16.32 -5.42 0.21
N THR A 125 -17.06 -5.92 -0.76
CA THR A 125 -16.48 -6.62 -1.91
C THR A 125 -15.81 -5.64 -2.88
N PHE A 126 -16.47 -4.52 -3.15
CA PHE A 126 -16.05 -3.59 -4.20
C PHE A 126 -14.93 -2.63 -3.76
N VAL A 127 -14.92 -2.21 -2.50
CA VAL A 127 -13.89 -1.31 -1.95
C VAL A 127 -12.56 -2.04 -1.72
N LYS A 128 -12.58 -3.37 -1.66
CA LYS A 128 -11.38 -4.19 -1.51
C LYS A 128 -10.46 -4.02 -2.75
N GLY A 129 -9.38 -3.27 -2.56
CA GLY A 129 -8.38 -3.01 -3.61
C GLY A 129 -8.68 -1.79 -4.49
N ARG A 130 -9.74 -1.02 -4.20
CA ARG A 130 -10.07 0.23 -4.90
C ARG A 130 -10.00 1.40 -3.91
N PRO A 131 -9.00 2.29 -4.01
CA PRO A 131 -8.89 3.42 -3.12
C PRO A 131 -10.06 4.41 -3.34
N LEU A 132 -10.58 4.97 -2.26
CA LEU A 132 -11.60 6.03 -2.28
C LEU A 132 -11.07 7.26 -1.54
N ASN A 133 -11.55 8.46 -1.87
CA ASN A 133 -11.32 9.64 -1.04
C ASN A 133 -12.47 9.89 -0.04
N CYS A 134 -12.27 10.78 0.94
CA CYS A 134 -13.27 11.11 1.96
C CYS A 134 -14.54 11.71 1.35
N ASP A 135 -14.45 12.46 0.26
CA ASP A 135 -15.62 13.01 -0.45
C ASP A 135 -16.48 11.90 -1.09
N GLN A 136 -15.84 10.92 -1.71
CA GLN A 136 -16.50 9.75 -2.31
C GLN A 136 -17.09 8.86 -1.20
N ALA A 137 -16.35 8.63 -0.12
CA ALA A 137 -16.87 7.90 1.03
C ALA A 137 -18.07 8.61 1.66
N SER A 138 -18.04 9.93 1.77
CA SER A 138 -19.15 10.75 2.25
C SER A 138 -20.41 10.58 1.40
N LYS A 139 -20.26 10.62 0.07
CA LYS A 139 -21.37 10.40 -0.87
C LYS A 139 -21.92 8.98 -0.78
N LEU A 140 -21.06 8.00 -0.59
CA LEU A 140 -21.44 6.59 -0.43
C LEU A 140 -22.24 6.39 0.87
N LEU A 141 -21.77 6.96 1.99
CA LEU A 141 -22.44 6.83 3.28
C LEU A 141 -23.82 7.48 3.31
N LYS A 142 -24.02 8.58 2.58
CA LYS A 142 -25.34 9.21 2.40
C LYS A 142 -26.38 8.33 1.69
N THR A 143 -26.00 7.20 1.11
CA THR A 143 -26.94 6.27 0.44
C THR A 143 -27.58 5.25 1.39
N PHE A 144 -27.08 5.16 2.62
CA PHE A 144 -27.65 4.32 3.68
C PHE A 144 -28.73 5.07 4.43
N SER A 145 -29.79 4.35 4.81
CA SER A 145 -30.99 4.92 5.42
C SER A 145 -30.82 5.06 6.93
N PHE A 146 -30.12 4.12 7.57
CA PHE A 146 -29.95 4.04 9.02
C PHE A 146 -28.52 4.38 9.46
N ASP A 147 -28.38 4.98 10.65
CA ASP A 147 -27.08 5.37 11.20
C ASP A 147 -26.19 4.17 11.55
N ASP A 148 -26.77 3.08 12.04
CA ASP A 148 -26.02 1.86 12.36
C ASP A 148 -25.31 1.30 11.11
N ASP A 149 -26.00 1.31 9.96
CA ASP A 149 -25.44 0.86 8.68
C ASP A 149 -24.42 1.86 8.12
N ARG A 150 -24.65 3.16 8.32
CA ARG A 150 -23.66 4.20 7.98
C ARG A 150 -22.36 4.00 8.78
N ILE A 151 -22.44 3.72 10.07
CA ILE A 151 -21.26 3.47 10.91
C ILE A 151 -20.54 2.20 10.43
N ALA A 152 -21.29 1.12 10.18
CA ALA A 152 -20.73 -0.14 9.69
C ALA A 152 -19.99 0.05 8.34
N ALA A 153 -20.60 0.79 7.40
CA ALA A 153 -19.99 1.13 6.12
C ALA A 153 -18.73 1.99 6.29
N ALA A 154 -18.75 2.96 7.21
CA ALA A 154 -17.60 3.82 7.46
C ALA A 154 -16.39 3.01 7.96
N VAL A 155 -16.60 2.04 8.85
CA VAL A 155 -15.57 1.11 9.33
C VAL A 155 -14.99 0.26 8.18
N ILE A 156 -15.83 -0.16 7.23
CA ILE A 156 -15.40 -0.96 6.06
C ILE A 156 -14.56 -0.12 5.09
N VAL A 157 -14.95 1.14 4.86
CA VAL A 157 -14.28 2.00 3.87
C VAL A 157 -13.00 2.61 4.42
N HIS A 158 -12.90 2.85 5.73
CA HIS A 158 -11.77 3.51 6.37
C HIS A 158 -10.38 2.96 5.97
N PRO A 159 -10.12 1.63 5.91
CA PRO A 159 -8.82 1.09 5.49
C PRO A 159 -8.48 1.31 4.00
N GLY A 160 -9.48 1.62 3.18
CA GLY A 160 -9.37 1.87 1.74
C GLY A 160 -9.23 3.35 1.38
N LEU A 161 -9.29 4.26 2.35
CA LEU A 161 -9.22 5.69 2.11
C LEU A 161 -7.81 6.15 1.72
N VAL A 162 -7.75 7.06 0.76
CA VAL A 162 -6.52 7.72 0.29
C VAL A 162 -6.12 8.84 1.26
N ASP A 163 -7.11 9.55 1.79
CA ASP A 163 -7.01 10.76 2.61
C ASP A 163 -7.61 10.54 4.00
N SER A 164 -7.21 9.46 4.67
CA SER A 164 -7.73 9.11 6.01
C SER A 164 -7.60 10.22 7.07
N GLU A 165 -6.72 11.20 6.86
CA GLU A 165 -6.59 12.41 7.69
C GLU A 165 -7.81 13.33 7.61
N ASN A 166 -8.56 13.31 6.50
CA ASN A 166 -9.78 14.08 6.28
C ASN A 166 -11.06 13.35 6.72
N PHE A 167 -10.92 12.22 7.42
CA PHE A 167 -12.06 11.42 7.85
C PHE A 167 -13.02 12.18 8.78
N PHE A 168 -12.56 13.28 9.41
CA PHE A 168 -13.44 14.17 10.17
C PHE A 168 -14.57 14.79 9.32
N GLU A 169 -14.38 14.98 8.01
CA GLU A 169 -15.43 15.44 7.09
C GLU A 169 -16.53 14.39 6.92
N VAL A 170 -16.14 13.10 6.91
CA VAL A 170 -17.08 11.98 6.84
C VAL A 170 -17.93 11.90 8.12
N LEU A 171 -17.34 12.22 9.27
CA LEU A 171 -18.04 12.22 10.55
C LEU A 171 -19.13 13.29 10.65
N LYS A 172 -19.10 14.35 9.84
CA LYS A 172 -20.14 15.40 9.82
C LYS A 172 -21.48 14.95 9.21
N ILE A 173 -21.56 13.72 8.71
CA ILE A 173 -22.74 13.19 8.02
C ILE A 173 -23.72 12.54 9.00
N PHE A 174 -23.21 12.12 10.16
CA PHE A 174 -23.98 11.62 11.30
C PHE A 174 -24.53 12.80 12.12
#